data_AF-A0A7R9VJ74-F1
#
_entry.id   AF-A0A7R9VJ74-F1
#
_cell.length_a   1.000
_cell.length_b   1.000
_cell.length_c   1.000
_cell.angle_alpha   90.00
_cell.angle_beta   90.00
_cell.angle_gamma   90.00
#
_symmetry.space_group_name_H-M   'P 1'
#
loop_
_entity.id
_entity.type
_entity.pdbx_description
1 polymer ?
#
loop_
_entity_poly.entity_id
_entity_poly.type
_entity_poly.pdbx_seq_one_letter_code
_entity_poly.pdbx_strand_id
1 'polypeptide(L)'
;MSPPEGLTGKTPSGDTLRVREVWANNLDSELEILRNAVESYPFCAMDTEFPGVVARPVGNFKSSREYHYQALKMNVDMLKVIQLGLTLTDADGNLPLCNGELCVWQFNFRGFNLADDVYAQDSIELLIQSGIDFERHESQGIDVQRFGEAVMSSGLVLNEDITWITFHSGYDFGYLMKLLTCLPLPSDESEFFELLGLYFPNFFDMKYLCKFCDNLHGGLNKLAELLDVQRIGPQHQAGSDSLLTSFTFQKLVKSRFSGLEGARKHKGILYGLGVDGETTKAYQDNGA
;
A
#
# COMPACT_ATOMS: atom_id res chain seq x y z
N MET A 1 -11.89 6.62 -27.49
CA MET A 1 -11.27 7.05 -26.21
C MET A 1 -9.80 7.25 -26.45
N SER A 2 -9.20 8.32 -25.93
CA SER A 2 -7.74 8.47 -25.89
C SER A 2 -7.15 7.32 -25.06
N PRO A 3 -5.93 6.84 -25.38
CA PRO A 3 -5.28 5.84 -24.55
C PRO A 3 -5.12 6.37 -23.11
N PRO A 4 -5.31 5.52 -22.09
CA PRO A 4 -5.14 5.91 -20.70
C PRO A 4 -3.72 6.44 -20.46
N GLU A 5 -3.63 7.55 -19.74
CA GLU A 5 -2.35 8.16 -19.38
C GLU A 5 -1.56 7.25 -18.43
N GLY A 6 -0.24 7.34 -18.49
CA GLY A 6 0.66 6.78 -17.49
C GLY A 6 1.85 6.06 -18.07
N LEU A 7 2.75 5.68 -17.17
CA LEU A 7 4.04 5.10 -17.50
C LEU A 7 3.85 3.71 -18.13
N THR A 8 4.49 3.51 -19.27
CA THR A 8 4.55 2.21 -19.94
C THR A 8 5.89 1.55 -19.72
N GLY A 9 5.89 0.36 -19.13
CA GLY A 9 7.04 -0.51 -19.00
C GLY A 9 6.94 -1.74 -19.90
N LYS A 10 8.04 -2.49 -19.98
CA LYS A 10 8.08 -3.82 -20.58
C LYS A 10 8.32 -4.86 -19.50
N THR A 11 7.50 -5.91 -19.48
CA THR A 11 7.75 -7.07 -18.63
C THR A 11 8.94 -7.87 -19.16
N PRO A 12 9.53 -8.78 -18.35
CA PRO A 12 10.56 -9.70 -18.83
C PRO A 12 10.12 -10.57 -20.02
N SER A 13 8.81 -10.83 -20.16
CA SER A 13 8.20 -11.55 -21.29
C SER A 13 8.01 -10.68 -22.54
N GLY A 14 8.24 -9.36 -22.46
CA GLY A 14 8.08 -8.42 -23.57
C GLY A 14 6.70 -7.77 -23.69
N ASP A 15 5.77 -8.12 -22.79
CA ASP A 15 4.43 -7.54 -22.74
C ASP A 15 4.49 -6.07 -22.32
N THR A 16 3.58 -5.27 -22.86
CA THR A 16 3.42 -3.88 -22.43
C THR A 16 2.67 -3.85 -21.10
N LEU A 17 3.30 -3.25 -20.10
CA LEU A 17 2.68 -2.96 -18.80
C LEU A 17 2.42 -1.46 -18.72
N ARG A 18 1.22 -1.07 -18.28
CA ARG A 18 0.81 0.31 -18.07
C ARG A 18 0.48 0.53 -16.60
N VAL A 19 1.18 1.48 -15.99
CA VAL A 19 0.71 2.13 -14.77
C VAL A 19 -0.38 3.11 -15.19
N ARG A 20 -1.61 2.88 -14.76
CA ARG A 20 -2.78 3.67 -15.12
C ARG A 20 -2.92 4.80 -14.12
N GLU A 21 -2.64 6.02 -14.56
CA GLU A 21 -2.78 7.20 -13.71
C GLU A 21 -4.25 7.53 -13.50
N VAL A 22 -4.72 7.45 -12.27
CA VAL A 22 -6.11 7.74 -11.89
C VAL A 22 -6.16 9.10 -11.19
N TRP A 23 -6.96 9.98 -11.77
CA TRP A 23 -7.24 11.35 -11.36
C TRP A 23 -8.75 11.52 -11.21
N ALA A 24 -9.21 12.71 -10.79
CA ALA A 24 -10.64 12.95 -10.59
C ALA A 24 -11.49 12.74 -11.86
N ASN A 25 -10.95 13.03 -13.04
CA ASN A 25 -11.68 13.00 -14.31
C ASN A 25 -11.89 11.57 -14.87
N ASN A 26 -11.11 10.58 -14.46
CA ASN A 26 -11.19 9.20 -14.94
C ASN A 26 -11.43 8.17 -13.82
N LEU A 27 -11.60 8.60 -12.56
CA LEU A 27 -11.84 7.72 -11.41
C LEU A 27 -12.94 6.69 -11.66
N ASP A 28 -14.12 7.13 -12.10
CA ASP A 28 -15.27 6.23 -12.29
C ASP A 28 -14.99 5.18 -13.38
N SER A 29 -14.36 5.58 -14.50
CA SER A 29 -14.02 4.65 -15.58
C SER A 29 -12.95 3.64 -15.17
N GLU A 30 -11.96 4.06 -14.38
CA GLU A 30 -10.89 3.17 -13.93
C GLU A 30 -11.38 2.20 -12.84
N LEU A 31 -12.28 2.64 -11.97
CA LEU A 31 -12.93 1.77 -10.98
C LEU A 31 -13.91 0.79 -11.60
N GLU A 32 -14.53 1.11 -12.74
CA GLU A 32 -15.30 0.12 -13.51
C GLU A 32 -14.40 -1.01 -14.03
N ILE A 33 -13.25 -0.67 -14.60
CA ILE A 33 -12.28 -1.67 -15.07
C ILE A 33 -11.74 -2.49 -13.89
N LEU A 34 -11.39 -1.82 -12.79
CA LEU A 34 -10.90 -2.47 -11.58
C LEU A 34 -11.93 -3.47 -11.05
N ARG A 35 -13.21 -3.09 -10.93
CA ARG A 35 -14.29 -3.97 -10.45
C ARG A 35 -14.38 -5.27 -11.25
N ASN A 36 -14.29 -5.18 -12.58
CA ASN A 36 -14.31 -6.35 -13.44
C ASN A 36 -13.06 -7.24 -13.27
N ALA A 37 -11.91 -6.64 -12.97
CA ALA A 37 -10.68 -7.39 -12.72
C ALA A 37 -10.69 -8.11 -11.36
N VAL A 38 -11.26 -7.51 -10.32
CA VAL A 38 -11.28 -8.05 -8.95
C VAL A 38 -11.84 -9.49 -8.89
N GLU A 39 -12.84 -9.82 -9.73
CA GLU A 39 -13.44 -11.16 -9.77
C GLU A 39 -12.46 -12.26 -10.22
N SER A 40 -11.52 -11.93 -11.11
CA SER A 40 -10.56 -12.90 -11.68
C SER A 40 -9.15 -12.79 -11.09
N TYR A 41 -8.86 -11.67 -10.42
CA TYR A 41 -7.54 -11.32 -9.90
C TYR A 41 -7.63 -11.01 -8.39
N PRO A 42 -7.84 -12.02 -7.53
CA PRO A 42 -8.19 -11.84 -6.12
C PRO A 42 -7.03 -11.42 -5.20
N PHE A 43 -5.81 -11.28 -5.72
CA PHE A 43 -4.66 -10.80 -4.95
C PHE A 43 -4.43 -9.32 -5.22
N CYS A 44 -4.56 -8.48 -4.20
CA CYS A 44 -4.42 -7.03 -4.30
C CYS A 44 -3.18 -6.58 -3.52
N ALA A 45 -2.09 -6.30 -4.22
CA ALA A 45 -0.94 -5.65 -3.61
C ALA A 45 -1.14 -4.13 -3.54
N MET A 46 -0.74 -3.52 -2.43
CA MET A 46 -0.85 -2.08 -2.24
C MET A 46 0.43 -1.45 -1.71
N ASP A 47 0.55 -0.14 -1.94
CA ASP A 47 1.55 0.75 -1.36
C ASP A 47 0.98 2.18 -1.34
N THR A 48 1.42 3.03 -0.40
CA THR A 48 0.99 4.43 -0.33
C THR A 48 2.17 5.40 -0.27
N GLU A 49 2.02 6.55 -0.92
CA GLU A 49 2.95 7.67 -0.75
C GLU A 49 2.28 8.76 0.07
N PHE A 50 2.98 9.25 1.09
CA PHE A 50 2.49 10.22 2.05
C PHE A 50 3.65 11.09 2.58
N PRO A 51 3.36 12.25 3.21
CA PRO A 51 4.39 13.25 3.53
C PRO A 51 5.20 12.92 4.79
N GLY A 52 5.54 11.64 4.99
CA GLY A 52 6.41 11.16 6.06
C GLY A 52 5.76 11.12 7.45
N VAL A 53 6.60 11.27 8.47
CA VAL A 53 6.24 11.22 9.89
C VAL A 53 6.79 12.48 10.55
N VAL A 54 5.91 13.29 11.12
CA VAL A 54 6.24 14.65 11.62
C VAL A 54 6.10 14.77 13.13
N ALA A 55 5.37 13.86 13.77
CA ALA A 55 5.07 13.93 15.18
C ALA A 55 5.41 12.61 15.90
N ARG A 56 5.85 12.73 17.16
CA ARG A 56 6.01 11.59 18.08
C ARG A 56 5.13 11.82 19.31
N PRO A 57 4.35 10.81 19.76
CA PRO A 57 3.43 11.02 20.85
C PRO A 57 4.22 11.13 22.16
N VAL A 58 3.87 12.12 22.98
CA VAL A 58 4.52 12.39 24.27
C VAL A 58 3.61 11.90 25.38
N GLY A 59 4.12 11.03 26.26
CA GLY A 59 3.35 10.50 27.37
C GLY A 59 3.91 9.19 27.91
N ASN A 60 3.19 8.63 28.89
CA ASN A 60 3.48 7.30 29.42
C ASN A 60 2.64 6.28 28.66
N PHE A 61 3.30 5.33 27.99
CA PHE A 61 2.66 4.23 27.27
C PHE A 61 2.84 2.94 28.08
N LYS A 62 1.80 2.12 28.15
CA LYS A 62 1.81 0.83 28.85
C LYS A 62 2.69 -0.18 28.13
N SER A 63 2.94 0.01 26.83
CA SER A 63 3.75 -0.89 26.01
C SER A 63 4.34 -0.18 24.78
N SER A 64 5.38 -0.79 24.17
CA SER A 64 5.91 -0.33 22.87
C SER A 64 4.86 -0.39 21.77
N ARG A 65 3.97 -1.39 21.83
CA ARG A 65 2.84 -1.57 20.92
C ARG A 65 1.91 -0.34 20.95
N GLU A 66 1.49 0.06 22.15
CA GLU A 66 0.65 1.26 22.32
C GLU A 66 1.35 2.51 21.80
N TYR A 67 2.66 2.66 22.06
CA TYR A 67 3.44 3.79 21.52
C TYR A 67 3.44 3.80 19.98
N HIS A 68 3.71 2.66 19.34
CA HIS A 68 3.75 2.56 17.86
C HIS A 68 2.38 2.87 17.24
N TYR A 69 1.31 2.32 17.80
CA TYR A 69 -0.03 2.61 17.30
C TYR A 69 -0.40 4.09 17.47
N GLN A 70 -0.12 4.70 18.63
CA GLN A 70 -0.39 6.12 18.85
C GLN A 70 0.45 7.02 17.94
N ALA A 71 1.69 6.63 17.62
CA ALA A 71 2.52 7.34 16.66
C ALA A 71 1.93 7.27 15.26
N LEU A 72 1.52 6.07 14.80
CA LEU A 72 0.84 5.87 13.52
C LEU A 72 -0.44 6.70 13.45
N LYS A 73 -1.34 6.53 14.43
CA LYS A 73 -2.63 7.23 14.51
C LYS A 73 -2.45 8.73 14.35
N MET A 74 -1.61 9.33 15.18
CA MET A 74 -1.40 10.77 15.21
C MET A 74 -0.90 11.31 13.87
N ASN A 75 0.04 10.62 13.22
CA ASN A 75 0.55 11.07 11.93
C ASN A 75 -0.46 10.84 10.81
N VAL A 76 -1.12 9.67 10.75
CA VAL A 76 -2.14 9.40 9.74
C VAL A 76 -3.32 10.37 9.85
N ASP A 77 -3.77 10.71 11.05
CA ASP A 77 -4.87 11.66 11.24
C ASP A 77 -4.50 13.08 10.80
N MET A 78 -3.27 13.51 11.12
CA MET A 78 -2.75 14.85 10.81
C MET A 78 -2.41 15.04 9.33
N LEU A 79 -1.87 14.01 8.70
CA LEU A 79 -1.32 14.09 7.35
C LEU A 79 -2.32 13.60 6.30
N LYS A 80 -2.02 13.94 5.03
CA LYS A 80 -2.85 13.60 3.88
C LYS A 80 -2.08 12.67 2.97
N VAL A 81 -2.69 11.54 2.61
CA VAL A 81 -2.14 10.62 1.61
C VAL A 81 -2.04 11.31 0.25
N ILE A 82 -0.98 11.02 -0.50
CA ILE A 82 -0.68 11.64 -1.79
C ILE A 82 -1.02 10.65 -2.91
N GLN A 83 -0.52 9.42 -2.82
CA GLN A 83 -0.83 8.34 -3.77
C GLN A 83 -1.21 7.03 -3.10
N LEU A 84 -1.99 6.22 -3.82
CA LEU A 84 -2.21 4.81 -3.54
C LEU A 84 -1.96 4.01 -4.81
N GLY A 85 -1.14 2.97 -4.72
CA GLY A 85 -0.91 2.02 -5.79
C GLY A 85 -1.66 0.74 -5.52
N LEU A 86 -2.35 0.20 -6.52
CA LEU A 86 -3.01 -1.11 -6.46
C LEU A 86 -2.56 -1.97 -7.64
N THR A 87 -2.08 -3.17 -7.32
CA THR A 87 -1.70 -4.19 -8.29
C THR A 87 -2.53 -5.45 -8.06
N LEU A 88 -3.40 -5.78 -9.01
CA LEU A 88 -4.19 -7.01 -8.98
C LEU A 88 -3.46 -8.15 -9.67
N THR A 89 -3.48 -9.34 -9.08
CA THR A 89 -2.96 -10.57 -9.70
C THR A 89 -3.86 -11.77 -9.45
N ASP A 90 -3.77 -12.76 -10.32
CA ASP A 90 -4.34 -14.09 -10.07
C ASP A 90 -3.42 -14.91 -9.15
N ALA A 91 -3.79 -16.16 -8.87
CA ALA A 91 -3.01 -17.04 -8.00
C ALA A 91 -1.62 -17.40 -8.55
N ASP A 92 -1.45 -17.38 -9.87
CA ASP A 92 -0.17 -17.67 -10.52
C ASP A 92 0.73 -16.45 -10.59
N GLY A 93 0.14 -15.27 -10.50
CA GLY A 93 0.77 -13.97 -10.45
C GLY A 93 0.61 -13.14 -11.72
N ASN A 94 -0.31 -13.52 -12.59
CA ASN A 94 -0.56 -12.81 -13.84
C ASN A 94 -1.36 -11.53 -13.55
N LEU A 95 -1.03 -10.46 -14.25
CA LEU A 95 -1.72 -9.17 -14.18
C LEU A 95 -2.97 -9.16 -15.09
N PRO A 96 -3.98 -8.34 -14.77
CA PRO A 96 -5.11 -8.11 -15.67
C PRO A 96 -4.68 -7.46 -16.98
N LEU A 97 -5.37 -7.84 -18.07
CA LEU A 97 -5.26 -7.19 -19.37
C LEU A 97 -6.37 -6.14 -19.51
N CYS A 98 -6.00 -4.87 -19.41
CA CYS A 98 -6.88 -3.74 -19.64
C CYS A 98 -6.64 -3.19 -21.05
N ASN A 99 -7.61 -3.33 -21.96
CA ASN A 99 -7.49 -2.85 -23.35
C ASN A 99 -6.26 -3.39 -24.12
N GLY A 100 -5.86 -4.64 -23.84
CA GLY A 100 -4.73 -5.30 -24.50
C GLY A 100 -3.35 -5.03 -23.88
N GLU A 101 -3.29 -4.34 -22.74
CA GLU A 101 -2.05 -4.07 -22.00
C GLU A 101 -2.19 -4.57 -20.56
N LEU A 102 -1.10 -5.06 -19.97
CA LEU A 102 -1.09 -5.40 -18.54
C LEU A 102 -1.24 -4.11 -17.74
N CYS A 103 -2.02 -4.13 -16.66
CA CYS A 103 -2.35 -2.91 -15.92
C CYS A 103 -2.08 -3.00 -14.42
N VAL A 104 -1.65 -1.88 -13.87
CA VAL A 104 -1.65 -1.55 -12.43
C VAL A 104 -2.25 -0.15 -12.27
N TRP A 105 -2.81 0.17 -11.11
CA TRP A 105 -3.47 1.46 -10.87
C TRP A 105 -2.66 2.32 -9.91
N GLN A 106 -2.53 3.60 -10.23
CA GLN A 106 -1.96 4.62 -9.37
C GLN A 106 -3.00 5.72 -9.16
N PHE A 107 -3.57 5.77 -7.97
CA PHE A 107 -4.54 6.79 -7.58
C PHE A 107 -3.82 8.01 -7.02
N ASN A 108 -4.08 9.17 -7.62
CA ASN A 108 -3.48 10.43 -7.23
C ASN A 108 -4.50 11.28 -6.48
N PHE A 109 -4.30 11.52 -5.19
CA PHE A 109 -5.28 12.21 -4.36
C PHE A 109 -5.09 13.72 -4.36
N ARG A 110 -6.23 14.43 -4.30
CA ARG A 110 -6.26 15.85 -4.00
C ARG A 110 -6.23 16.03 -2.49
N GLY A 111 -5.65 17.14 -2.08
CA GLY A 111 -5.85 17.67 -0.74
C GLY A 111 -4.56 18.05 -0.06
N PHE A 112 -3.41 17.52 -0.50
CA PHE A 112 -2.11 17.94 -0.01
C PHE A 112 -1.64 19.21 -0.74
N ASN A 113 -1.38 20.27 0.00
CA ASN A 113 -0.84 21.54 -0.48
C ASN A 113 0.42 21.92 0.32
N LEU A 114 1.53 22.15 -0.39
CA LEU A 114 2.82 22.50 0.20
C LEU A 114 2.83 23.81 1.01
N ALA A 115 1.88 24.71 0.77
CA ALA A 115 1.78 25.98 1.49
C ALA A 115 1.05 25.83 2.84
N ASP A 116 0.07 24.94 2.92
CA ASP A 116 -0.89 24.88 4.04
C ASP A 116 -0.75 23.61 4.90
N ASP A 117 -0.27 22.51 4.33
CA ASP A 117 -0.23 21.22 5.00
C ASP A 117 1.08 20.95 5.73
N VAL A 118 0.99 20.15 6.78
CA VAL A 118 2.15 19.66 7.53
C VAL A 118 2.80 18.51 6.76
N TYR A 119 4.13 18.49 6.71
CA TYR A 119 4.90 17.44 6.07
C TYR A 119 6.32 17.34 6.62
N ALA A 120 6.97 16.19 6.40
CA ALA A 120 8.40 16.04 6.59
C ALA A 120 9.14 16.51 5.33
N GLN A 121 10.08 17.45 5.49
CA GLN A 121 10.81 18.06 4.38
C GLN A 121 11.51 17.02 3.50
N ASP A 122 12.26 16.10 4.11
CA ASP A 122 13.00 15.05 3.39
C ASP A 122 12.06 14.15 2.58
N SER A 123 10.86 13.87 3.09
CA SER A 123 9.85 13.07 2.37
C SER A 123 9.32 13.79 1.14
N ILE A 124 9.04 15.09 1.25
CA ILE A 124 8.60 15.88 0.09
C ILE A 124 9.70 15.99 -0.97
N GLU A 125 10.94 16.25 -0.55
CA GLU A 125 12.06 16.32 -1.49
C GLU A 125 12.26 15.01 -2.24
N LEU A 126 12.15 13.87 -1.53
CA LEU A 126 12.19 12.54 -2.15
C LEU A 126 11.05 12.36 -3.16
N LEU A 127 9.81 12.71 -2.79
CA LEU A 127 8.65 12.56 -3.67
C LEU A 127 8.74 13.44 -4.93
N ILE A 128 9.24 14.68 -4.80
CA ILE A 128 9.50 15.54 -5.96
C ILE A 128 10.56 14.90 -6.88
N GLN A 129 11.65 14.38 -6.30
CA GLN A 129 12.70 13.70 -7.08
C GLN A 129 12.20 12.43 -7.77
N SER A 130 11.22 11.76 -7.17
CA SER A 130 10.54 10.60 -7.74
C SER A 130 9.45 10.93 -8.75
N GLY A 131 9.20 12.22 -9.02
CA GLY A 131 8.33 12.68 -10.10
C GLY A 131 6.90 12.98 -9.70
N ILE A 132 6.62 13.20 -8.41
CA ILE A 132 5.31 13.66 -7.95
C ILE A 132 5.10 15.14 -8.34
N ASP A 133 4.01 15.39 -9.06
CA ASP A 133 3.58 16.73 -9.47
C ASP A 133 2.51 17.27 -8.51
N PHE A 134 2.96 18.00 -7.48
CA PHE A 134 2.07 18.53 -6.44
C PHE A 134 1.04 19.54 -6.96
N GLU A 135 1.36 20.33 -7.99
CA GLU A 135 0.40 21.27 -8.60
C GLU A 135 -0.73 20.50 -9.31
N ARG A 136 -0.39 19.37 -9.94
CA ARG A 136 -1.38 18.48 -10.53
C ARG A 136 -2.22 17.75 -9.49
N HIS A 137 -1.64 17.28 -8.39
CA HIS A 137 -2.40 16.73 -7.26
C HIS A 137 -3.43 17.72 -6.73
N GLU A 138 -3.06 18.99 -6.57
CA GLU A 138 -3.97 20.03 -6.11
C GLU A 138 -5.12 20.29 -7.11
N SER A 139 -4.79 20.40 -8.41
CA SER A 139 -5.76 20.80 -9.44
C SER A 139 -6.60 19.66 -10.01
N GLN A 140 -6.09 18.42 -10.05
CA GLN A 140 -6.69 17.27 -10.74
C GLN A 140 -6.86 16.03 -9.85
N GLY A 141 -6.32 16.05 -8.63
CA GLY A 141 -6.35 14.90 -7.73
C GLY A 141 -7.76 14.44 -7.37
N ILE A 142 -7.86 13.18 -6.99
CA ILE A 142 -9.09 12.53 -6.57
C ILE A 142 -9.55 13.09 -5.23
N ASP A 143 -10.84 13.40 -5.12
CA ASP A 143 -11.46 13.67 -3.83
C ASP A 143 -11.53 12.39 -2.97
N VAL A 144 -10.98 12.45 -1.76
CA VAL A 144 -10.87 11.28 -0.87
C VAL A 144 -12.23 10.69 -0.47
N GLN A 145 -13.27 11.52 -0.34
CA GLN A 145 -14.62 11.02 -0.02
C GLN A 145 -15.22 10.28 -1.20
N ARG A 146 -15.03 10.83 -2.41
CA ARG A 146 -15.47 10.17 -3.64
C ARG A 146 -14.77 8.83 -3.87
N PHE A 147 -13.46 8.77 -3.57
CA PHE A 147 -12.72 7.51 -3.60
C PHE A 147 -13.26 6.50 -2.60
N GLY A 148 -13.43 6.90 -1.33
CA GLY A 148 -13.95 6.03 -0.28
C GLY A 148 -15.33 5.45 -0.61
N GLU A 149 -16.24 6.29 -1.11
CA GLU A 149 -17.57 5.86 -1.58
C GLU A 149 -17.46 4.80 -2.68
N ALA A 150 -16.65 5.07 -3.70
CA ALA A 150 -16.58 4.22 -4.87
C ALA A 150 -15.89 2.87 -4.57
N VAL A 151 -14.84 2.86 -3.73
CA VAL A 151 -14.15 1.63 -3.32
C VAL A 151 -15.04 0.75 -2.44
N MET A 152 -15.93 1.32 -1.62
CA MET A 152 -16.84 0.55 -0.78
C MET A 152 -17.71 -0.44 -1.58
N SER A 153 -18.01 -0.11 -2.84
CA SER A 153 -18.80 -0.94 -3.76
C SER A 153 -17.97 -1.64 -4.84
N SER A 154 -16.65 -1.68 -4.69
CA SER A 154 -15.73 -2.20 -5.69
C SER A 154 -15.47 -3.71 -5.60
N GLY A 155 -15.81 -4.33 -4.47
CA GLY A 155 -15.44 -5.72 -4.15
C GLY A 155 -14.01 -5.90 -3.62
N LEU A 156 -13.19 -4.84 -3.53
CA LEU A 156 -11.83 -4.91 -2.96
C LEU A 156 -11.81 -5.08 -1.43
N VAL A 157 -12.79 -4.47 -0.76
CA VAL A 157 -12.88 -4.40 0.70
C VAL A 157 -14.15 -5.08 1.17
N LEU A 158 -14.21 -5.47 2.45
CA LEU A 158 -15.32 -6.23 3.02
C LEU A 158 -15.60 -7.53 2.25
N ASN A 159 -14.56 -8.10 1.63
CA ASN A 159 -14.65 -9.26 0.75
C ASN A 159 -13.64 -10.33 1.18
N GLU A 160 -14.14 -11.50 1.58
CA GLU A 160 -13.34 -12.64 2.02
C GLU A 160 -12.60 -13.36 0.88
N ASP A 161 -12.95 -13.07 -0.38
CA ASP A 161 -12.27 -13.64 -1.53
C ASP A 161 -10.98 -12.88 -1.88
N ILE A 162 -10.83 -11.65 -1.38
CA ILE A 162 -9.65 -10.82 -1.66
C ILE A 162 -8.55 -11.04 -0.64
N THR A 163 -7.32 -11.21 -1.13
CA THR A 163 -6.11 -11.30 -0.34
C THR A 163 -5.22 -10.09 -0.58
N TRP A 164 -5.05 -9.26 0.43
CA TRP A 164 -4.20 -8.08 0.39
C TRP A 164 -2.73 -8.41 0.64
N ILE A 165 -1.84 -7.87 -0.20
CA ILE A 165 -0.40 -8.10 -0.12
C ILE A 165 0.30 -6.78 0.14
N THR A 166 1.07 -6.70 1.21
CA THR A 166 1.63 -5.44 1.67
C THR A 166 3.08 -5.58 2.15
N PHE A 167 3.75 -4.45 2.40
CA PHE A 167 5.10 -4.43 2.95
C PHE A 167 5.23 -3.34 4.02
N HIS A 168 5.44 -3.73 5.29
CA HIS A 168 5.62 -2.80 6.40
C HIS A 168 4.45 -1.81 6.56
N SER A 169 3.25 -2.38 6.57
CA SER A 169 2.05 -1.73 6.05
C SER A 169 1.16 -1.04 7.08
N GLY A 170 1.68 -0.77 8.28
CA GLY A 170 0.90 -0.09 9.33
C GLY A 170 0.34 1.24 8.84
N TYR A 171 1.21 2.10 8.29
CA TYR A 171 0.79 3.39 7.75
C TYR A 171 -0.11 3.25 6.53
N ASP A 172 0.18 2.32 5.62
CA ASP A 172 -0.62 2.07 4.42
C ASP A 172 -2.07 1.72 4.75
N PHE A 173 -2.27 0.74 5.65
CA PHE A 173 -3.59 0.39 6.13
C PHE A 173 -4.22 1.50 6.97
N GLY A 174 -3.43 2.27 7.72
CA GLY A 174 -3.90 3.46 8.41
C GLY A 174 -4.52 4.47 7.45
N TYR A 175 -3.81 4.85 6.40
CA TYR A 175 -4.34 5.77 5.39
C TYR A 175 -5.54 5.18 4.65
N LEU A 176 -5.48 3.91 4.26
CA LEU A 176 -6.59 3.28 3.55
C LEU A 176 -7.84 3.19 4.44
N MET A 177 -7.70 2.89 5.73
CA MET A 177 -8.80 2.92 6.69
C MET A 177 -9.37 4.33 6.86
N LYS A 178 -8.52 5.36 6.96
CA LYS A 178 -8.94 6.77 6.99
C LYS A 178 -9.71 7.17 5.72
N LEU A 179 -9.24 6.75 4.54
CA LEU A 179 -9.93 6.98 3.28
C LEU A 179 -11.31 6.32 3.24
N LEU A 180 -11.41 5.06 3.65
CA LEU A 180 -12.65 4.27 3.58
C LEU A 180 -13.70 4.68 4.61
N THR A 181 -13.27 5.07 5.81
CA THR A 181 -14.17 5.50 6.89
C THR A 181 -14.48 6.99 6.81
N CYS A 182 -13.61 7.78 6.16
CA CYS A 182 -13.64 9.25 6.21
C CYS A 182 -13.64 9.80 7.64
N LEU A 183 -13.07 9.06 8.59
CA LEU A 183 -12.98 9.40 10.00
C LEU A 183 -11.50 9.33 10.46
N PRO A 184 -11.15 10.01 11.57
CA PRO A 184 -9.91 9.73 12.27
C PRO A 184 -9.82 8.24 12.62
N LEU A 185 -8.59 7.71 12.66
CA LEU A 185 -8.38 6.33 13.11
C LEU A 185 -8.89 6.13 14.54
N PRO A 186 -9.28 4.90 14.93
CA PRO A 186 -9.74 4.61 16.29
C PRO A 186 -8.77 5.08 17.38
N SER A 187 -9.26 5.33 18.58
CA SER A 187 -8.39 5.73 19.69
C SER A 187 -7.58 4.55 20.24
N ASP A 188 -8.19 3.37 20.25
CA ASP A 188 -7.61 2.14 20.75
C ASP A 188 -7.17 1.23 19.60
N GLU A 189 -5.99 0.62 19.74
CA GLU A 189 -5.44 -0.26 18.71
C GLU A 189 -6.33 -1.49 18.48
N SER A 190 -6.99 -2.01 19.52
CA SER A 190 -7.91 -3.14 19.37
C SER A 190 -9.08 -2.81 18.43
N GLU A 191 -9.67 -1.62 18.57
CA GLU A 191 -10.75 -1.16 17.68
C GLU A 191 -10.24 -0.99 16.25
N PHE A 192 -9.01 -0.52 16.06
CA PHE A 192 -8.37 -0.48 14.74
C PHE A 192 -8.22 -1.87 14.12
N PHE A 193 -7.75 -2.87 14.88
CA PHE A 193 -7.64 -4.24 14.35
C PHE A 193 -9.00 -4.90 14.12
N GLU A 194 -10.03 -4.57 14.90
CA GLU A 194 -11.40 -5.00 14.63
C GLU A 194 -11.89 -4.46 13.28
N LEU A 195 -11.74 -3.16 13.03
CA LEU A 195 -12.08 -2.58 11.72
C LEU A 195 -11.21 -3.15 10.60
N LEU A 196 -9.90 -3.30 10.84
CA LEU A 196 -8.98 -3.87 9.86
C LEU A 196 -9.42 -5.27 9.44
N GLY A 197 -9.80 -6.12 10.40
CA GLY A 197 -10.27 -7.48 10.14
C GLY A 197 -11.62 -7.54 9.41
N LEU A 198 -12.47 -6.52 9.58
CA LEU A 198 -13.73 -6.40 8.82
C LEU A 198 -13.46 -5.98 7.36
N TYR A 199 -12.71 -4.89 7.16
CA TYR A 199 -12.46 -4.33 5.83
C TYR A 199 -11.49 -5.19 4.99
N PHE A 200 -10.52 -5.83 5.64
CA PHE A 200 -9.42 -6.58 5.01
C PHE A 200 -9.27 -7.96 5.67
N PRO A 201 -10.23 -8.88 5.44
CA PRO A 201 -10.26 -10.17 6.16
C PRO A 201 -9.06 -11.08 5.86
N ASN A 202 -8.40 -10.90 4.71
CA ASN A 202 -7.18 -11.62 4.37
C ASN A 202 -6.09 -10.63 3.93
N PHE A 203 -4.98 -10.62 4.65
CA PHE A 203 -3.79 -9.90 4.23
C PHE A 203 -2.50 -10.57 4.70
N PHE A 204 -1.39 -10.25 4.03
CA PHE A 204 -0.04 -10.62 4.41
C PHE A 204 0.88 -9.40 4.38
N ASP A 205 1.59 -9.16 5.49
CA ASP A 205 2.67 -8.19 5.54
C ASP A 205 4.01 -8.88 5.30
N MET A 206 4.64 -8.58 4.15
CA MET A 206 5.93 -9.15 3.79
C MET A 206 7.04 -8.84 4.79
N LYS A 207 7.03 -7.65 5.41
CA LYS A 207 8.05 -7.28 6.38
C LYS A 207 7.99 -8.18 7.60
N TYR A 208 6.78 -8.58 8.00
CA TYR A 208 6.57 -9.59 9.03
C TYR A 208 7.04 -10.98 8.57
N LEU A 209 6.71 -11.40 7.34
CA LEU A 209 7.16 -12.68 6.80
C LEU A 209 8.69 -12.81 6.77
N CYS A 210 9.42 -11.73 6.46
CA CYS A 210 10.88 -11.72 6.45
C CYS A 210 11.51 -12.11 7.79
N LYS A 211 10.81 -11.94 8.93
CA LYS A 211 11.31 -12.38 10.26
C LYS A 211 11.54 -13.89 10.34
N PHE A 212 10.91 -14.66 9.45
CA PHE A 212 10.99 -16.12 9.39
C PHE A 212 11.90 -16.61 8.27
N CYS A 213 12.65 -15.71 7.63
CA CYS A 213 13.55 -16.02 6.53
C CYS A 213 14.96 -15.54 6.86
N ASP A 214 15.91 -16.47 6.87
CA ASP A 214 17.32 -16.12 7.06
C ASP A 214 17.81 -15.20 5.92
N ASN A 215 18.58 -14.17 6.28
CA ASN A 215 19.23 -13.24 5.36
C ASN A 215 18.30 -12.39 4.47
N LEU A 216 17.00 -12.27 4.80
CA LEU A 216 16.09 -11.33 4.14
C LEU A 216 15.80 -10.14 5.08
N HIS A 217 16.44 -9.01 4.82
CA HIS A 217 16.29 -7.76 5.58
C HIS A 217 16.43 -6.53 4.67
N GLY A 218 16.08 -5.36 5.20
CA GLY A 218 16.09 -4.08 4.47
C GLY A 218 14.70 -3.63 4.01
N GLY A 219 14.68 -2.61 3.15
CA GLY A 219 13.47 -2.08 2.51
C GLY A 219 13.03 -2.92 1.30
N LEU A 220 11.89 -2.55 0.70
CA LEU A 220 11.26 -3.30 -0.39
C LEU A 220 12.20 -3.53 -1.58
N ASN A 221 12.92 -2.51 -2.04
CA ASN A 221 13.88 -2.65 -3.15
C ASN A 221 14.98 -3.65 -2.83
N LYS A 222 15.50 -3.63 -1.60
CA LYS A 222 16.56 -4.56 -1.22
C LYS A 222 16.05 -6.00 -1.21
N LEU A 223 14.82 -6.20 -0.72
CA LEU A 223 14.17 -7.50 -0.72
C LEU A 223 13.93 -8.01 -2.15
N ALA A 224 13.47 -7.14 -3.05
CA ALA A 224 13.28 -7.46 -4.46
C ALA A 224 14.59 -7.89 -5.12
N GLU A 225 15.69 -7.16 -4.91
CA GLU A 225 17.03 -7.55 -5.39
C GLU A 225 17.45 -8.93 -4.89
N LEU A 226 17.26 -9.21 -3.59
CA LEU A 226 17.63 -10.49 -2.99
C LEU A 226 16.81 -11.67 -3.51
N LEU A 227 15.61 -11.40 -4.04
CA LEU A 227 14.69 -12.38 -4.62
C LEU A 227 14.69 -12.38 -6.15
N ASP A 228 15.62 -11.64 -6.77
CA ASP A 228 15.77 -11.52 -8.23
C ASP A 228 14.48 -11.03 -8.91
N VAL A 229 13.88 -9.99 -8.33
CA VAL A 229 12.69 -9.31 -8.86
C VAL A 229 13.07 -7.94 -9.39
N GLN A 230 12.84 -7.72 -10.67
CA GLN A 230 13.11 -6.45 -11.34
C GLN A 230 11.94 -5.48 -11.14
N ARG A 231 12.26 -4.24 -10.75
CA ARG A 231 11.29 -3.14 -10.71
C ARG A 231 10.91 -2.68 -12.12
N ILE A 232 9.63 -2.39 -12.32
CA ILE A 232 9.08 -1.76 -13.52
C ILE A 232 8.36 -0.48 -13.10
N GLY A 233 8.85 0.66 -13.58
CA GLY A 233 8.37 1.97 -13.17
C GLY A 233 9.32 2.69 -12.20
N PRO A 234 9.02 3.96 -11.87
CA PRO A 234 9.84 4.80 -10.99
C PRO A 234 9.82 4.26 -9.56
N GLN A 235 10.90 4.47 -8.81
CA GLN A 235 10.95 4.14 -7.39
C GLN A 235 10.29 5.25 -6.56
N HIS A 236 9.57 4.88 -5.50
CA HIS A 236 8.80 5.82 -4.66
C HIS A 236 7.67 6.50 -5.45
N GLN A 237 6.96 5.68 -6.23
CA GLN A 237 5.61 5.99 -6.67
C GLN A 237 4.75 4.77 -6.42
N ALA A 238 3.58 5.01 -5.84
CA ALA A 238 2.80 3.95 -5.23
C ALA A 238 2.45 2.80 -6.21
N GLY A 239 2.17 3.10 -7.48
CA GLY A 239 1.83 2.07 -8.47
C GLY A 239 2.99 1.15 -8.84
N SER A 240 4.21 1.68 -8.88
CA SER A 240 5.43 0.90 -9.13
C SER A 240 5.83 0.09 -7.90
N ASP A 241 5.69 0.68 -6.71
CA ASP A 241 5.97 0.03 -5.44
C ASP A 241 4.94 -1.07 -5.13
N SER A 242 3.65 -0.89 -5.42
CA SER A 242 2.62 -1.94 -5.30
C SER A 242 2.88 -3.11 -6.25
N LEU A 243 3.36 -2.83 -7.47
CA LEU A 243 3.77 -3.86 -8.43
C LEU A 243 4.99 -4.65 -7.92
N LEU A 244 6.01 -3.94 -7.43
CA LEU A 244 7.18 -4.59 -6.84
C LEU A 244 6.79 -5.43 -5.62
N THR A 245 5.87 -4.93 -4.80
CA THR A 245 5.31 -5.64 -3.65
C THR A 245 4.66 -6.96 -4.06
N SER A 246 3.80 -6.96 -5.09
CA SER A 246 3.14 -8.16 -5.62
C SER A 246 4.15 -9.23 -6.06
N PHE A 247 5.06 -8.88 -6.97
CA PHE A 247 5.99 -9.85 -7.55
C PHE A 247 7.02 -10.35 -6.53
N THR A 248 7.46 -9.48 -5.63
CA THR A 248 8.35 -9.85 -4.51
C THR A 248 7.66 -10.85 -3.58
N PHE A 249 6.39 -10.62 -3.24
CA PHE A 249 5.62 -11.53 -2.40
C PHE A 249 5.51 -12.92 -3.02
N GLN A 250 5.13 -12.99 -4.31
CA GLN A 250 4.99 -14.26 -5.02
C GLN A 250 6.30 -15.06 -5.01
N LYS A 251 7.45 -14.40 -5.27
CA LYS A 251 8.76 -15.04 -5.17
C LYS A 251 9.10 -15.47 -3.75
N LEU A 252 8.80 -14.63 -2.76
CA LEU A 252 9.04 -14.91 -1.35
C LEU A 252 8.28 -16.16 -0.90
N VAL A 253 6.96 -16.22 -1.11
CA VAL A 253 6.14 -17.35 -0.64
C VAL A 253 6.48 -18.64 -1.38
N LYS A 254 6.72 -18.58 -2.70
CA LYS A 254 7.12 -19.75 -3.50
C LYS A 254 8.47 -20.30 -3.03
N SER A 255 9.45 -19.44 -2.73
CA SER A 255 10.82 -19.87 -2.39
C SER A 255 11.05 -20.19 -0.91
N ARG A 256 10.35 -19.52 0.01
CA ARG A 256 10.63 -19.60 1.46
C ARG A 256 9.51 -20.23 2.29
N PHE A 257 8.29 -20.31 1.76
CA PHE A 257 7.12 -20.78 2.51
C PHE A 257 6.39 -21.95 1.84
N SER A 258 6.99 -22.61 0.83
CA SER A 258 6.33 -23.69 0.08
C SER A 258 4.99 -23.27 -0.54
N GLY A 259 4.90 -22.01 -0.97
CA GLY A 259 3.69 -21.40 -1.52
C GLY A 259 2.84 -20.71 -0.45
N LEU A 260 1.63 -20.28 -0.87
CA LEU A 260 0.72 -19.51 -0.01
C LEU A 260 0.26 -20.30 1.23
N GLU A 261 0.02 -21.61 1.08
CA GLU A 261 -0.45 -22.45 2.20
C GLU A 261 0.54 -22.50 3.36
N GLY A 262 1.85 -22.54 3.10
CA GLY A 262 2.83 -22.52 4.20
C GLY A 262 3.01 -21.13 4.84
N ALA A 263 2.64 -20.06 4.13
CA ALA A 263 2.58 -18.71 4.68
C ALA A 263 1.29 -18.46 5.49
N ARG A 264 0.23 -19.26 5.30
CA ARG A 264 -1.13 -19.03 5.84
C ARG A 264 -1.21 -18.76 7.34
N LYS A 265 -0.31 -19.34 8.15
CA LYS A 265 -0.24 -19.10 9.60
C LYS A 265 0.15 -17.66 9.98
N HIS A 266 0.65 -16.88 9.02
CA HIS A 266 1.07 -15.49 9.18
C HIS A 266 0.05 -14.48 8.65
N LYS A 267 -1.10 -14.97 8.16
CA LYS A 267 -2.19 -14.13 7.65
C LYS A 267 -2.71 -13.21 8.75
N GLY A 268 -2.98 -11.95 8.41
CA GLY A 268 -3.63 -11.00 9.31
C GLY A 268 -2.70 -10.37 10.36
N ILE A 269 -1.37 -10.49 10.18
CA ILE A 269 -0.39 -9.95 11.13
C ILE A 269 0.37 -8.79 10.47
N LEU A 270 0.29 -7.61 11.09
CA LEU A 270 1.05 -6.42 10.70
C LEU A 270 2.40 -6.40 11.43
N TYR A 271 3.46 -6.02 10.72
CA TYR A 271 4.77 -5.86 11.34
C TYR A 271 4.76 -4.73 12.38
N GLY A 272 5.25 -5.01 13.59
CA GLY A 272 5.44 -4.00 14.65
C GLY A 272 4.17 -3.51 15.37
N LEU A 273 3.00 -4.04 15.01
CA LEU A 273 1.69 -3.71 15.59
C LEU A 273 0.93 -4.97 16.03
N GLY A 274 -0.13 -4.79 16.81
CA GLY A 274 -0.99 -5.87 17.27
C GLY A 274 -0.19 -7.00 17.92
N VAL A 275 -0.47 -8.24 17.52
CA VAL A 275 0.20 -9.43 18.06
C VAL A 275 1.72 -9.45 17.82
N ASP A 276 2.21 -8.85 16.73
CA ASP A 276 3.65 -8.79 16.46
C ASP A 276 4.34 -7.78 17.39
N GLY A 277 3.67 -6.66 17.66
CA GLY A 277 4.11 -5.60 18.57
C GLY A 277 4.28 -6.06 20.02
N GLU A 278 3.59 -7.14 20.44
CA GLU A 278 3.78 -7.75 21.77
C GLU A 278 5.08 -8.54 21.88
N THR A 279 5.53 -9.14 20.76
CA THR A 279 6.72 -10.00 20.74
C THR A 279 8.02 -9.22 20.58
N THR A 280 7.94 -7.97 20.11
CA THR A 280 9.10 -7.07 19.94
C THR A 280 9.47 -6.41 21.27
N LYS A 281 10.14 -7.15 22.16
CA LYS A 281 10.91 -6.52 23.25
C LYS A 281 12.05 -5.72 22.64
N ALA A 282 11.94 -4.39 22.72
CA ALA A 282 13.02 -3.40 22.68
C ALA A 282 14.25 -3.78 21.82
N TYR A 283 14.07 -3.94 20.51
CA TYR A 283 15.18 -3.64 19.61
C TYR A 283 15.22 -2.13 19.48
N GLN A 284 16.21 -1.52 20.15
CA GLN A 284 16.57 -0.13 19.94
C GLN A 284 16.83 0.07 18.46
N ASP A 285 15.95 0.86 17.85
CA ASP A 285 16.09 1.32 16.48
C ASP A 285 17.25 2.32 16.44
N ASN A 286 18.44 1.82 16.10
CA ASN A 286 19.59 2.64 15.78
C ASN A 286 19.47 3.11 14.33
N GLY A 287 18.70 4.18 14.13
CA GLY A 287 19.01 5.30 13.24
C GLY A 287 19.10 5.12 11.71
N ALA A 288 18.70 6.22 11.06
CA ALA A 288 18.88 6.63 9.66
C ALA A 288 17.88 6.07 8.65
#